data_AF-A0A356KJ28-F1
#
_entry.id   AF-A0A356KJ28-F1
#
_cell.length_a   1.000
_cell.length_b   1.000
_cell.length_c   1.000
_cell.angle_alpha   90.00
_cell.angle_beta   90.00
_cell.angle_gamma   90.00
#
_symmetry.space_group_name_H-M   'P 1'
#
loop_
_entity.id
_entity.type
_entity.pdbx_description
1 polymer ?
#
loop_
_entity_poly.entity_id
_entity_poly.type
_entity_poly.pdbx_seq_one_letter_code
_entity_poly.pdbx_strand_id
1 'polypeptide(L)' 'RALTRAEVREVDRRAIEDLGVPGVVLMENAGLGLALAVLAEREQRGFSRGVAIVCGRGNNGGDG' A
#
# COMPACT_ATOMS: atom_id res chain seq x y z
N ARG A 1 14.52 -11.18 -0.44
CA ARG A 1 14.10 -11.81 0.84
C ARG A 1 12.82 -11.12 1.30
N ALA A 2 11.74 -11.84 1.59
CA ALA A 2 10.53 -11.23 2.16
C ALA A 2 10.74 -10.92 3.65
N LEU A 3 10.14 -9.84 4.14
CA LEU A 3 10.13 -9.48 5.55
C LEU A 3 9.02 -10.23 6.29
N THR A 4 9.27 -10.58 7.55
CA THR A 4 8.19 -11.06 8.43
C THR A 4 7.26 -9.92 8.82
N ARG A 5 6.06 -10.23 9.33
CA ARG A 5 5.12 -9.21 9.84
C ARG A 5 5.72 -8.36 10.95
N ALA A 6 6.54 -8.96 11.81
CA ALA A 6 7.22 -8.23 12.89
C ALA A 6 8.26 -7.25 12.32
N GLU A 7 9.01 -7.68 11.30
CA GLU A 7 10.00 -6.84 10.63
C GLU A 7 9.36 -5.65 9.91
N VAL A 8 8.24 -5.86 9.20
CA VAL A 8 7.51 -4.75 8.54
C VAL A 8 7.01 -3.74 9.57
N ARG A 9 6.41 -4.20 10.68
CA ARG A 9 5.95 -3.30 11.75
C ARG A 9 7.08 -2.48 12.35
N GLU A 10 8.26 -3.07 12.50
CA GLU A 10 9.42 -2.35 13.01
C GLU A 10 9.93 -1.31 12.00
N VAL A 11 9.87 -1.60 10.69
CA VAL A 11 10.19 -0.61 9.66
C VAL A 11 9.21 0.57 9.71
N ASP A 12 7.91 0.30 9.80
CA ASP A 12 6.88 1.34 9.90
C ASP A 12 7.07 2.18 11.18
N ARG A 13 7.33 1.51 12.32
CA ARG A 13 7.62 2.19 13.59
C ARG A 13 8.80 3.14 13.46
N ARG A 14 9.93 2.68 12.90
CA ARG A 14 11.13 3.52 12.71
C ARG A 14 10.86 4.69 11.77
N ALA A 15 10.10 4.48 10.70
CA ALA A 15 9.74 5.56 9.77
C ALA A 15 8.90 6.64 10.48
N ILE A 16 7.98 6.25 11.36
CA ILE A 16 7.10 7.16 12.09
C ILE A 16 7.83 7.84 13.26
N GLU A 17 8.44 7.05 14.13
CA GLU A 17 8.99 7.52 15.40
C GLU A 17 10.39 8.10 15.25
N ASP A 18 11.26 7.46 14.47
CA ASP A 18 12.66 7.87 14.37
C ASP A 18 12.87 8.89 13.24
N LEU A 19 12.13 8.76 12.13
CA LEU A 19 12.25 9.64 10.96
C LEU A 19 11.14 10.71 10.85
N GLY A 20 10.12 10.64 11.71
CA GLY A 20 9.04 11.63 11.76
C GLY A 20 8.08 11.60 10.56
N VAL A 21 8.04 10.50 9.79
CA VAL A 21 7.12 10.35 8.66
C VAL A 21 5.72 10.03 9.19
N PRO A 22 4.70 10.86 8.92
CA PRO A 22 3.35 10.56 9.39
C PRO A 22 2.84 9.23 8.80
N GLY A 23 2.20 8.38 9.62
CA GLY A 23 1.69 7.09 9.16
C GLY A 23 0.73 7.17 7.96
N VAL A 24 -0.05 8.26 7.87
CA VAL A 24 -0.91 8.53 6.69
C VAL A 24 -0.12 8.71 5.41
N VAL A 25 1.10 9.27 5.46
CA VAL A 25 1.98 9.40 4.29
C VAL A 25 2.52 8.04 3.87
N LEU A 26 2.81 7.15 4.81
CA LEU A 26 3.20 5.77 4.49
C LEU A 26 2.05 5.03 3.77
N MET A 27 0.84 5.15 4.28
CA MET A 27 -0.39 4.59 3.69
C MET A 27 -0.67 5.17 2.29
N GLU A 28 -0.55 6.48 2.10
CA GLU A 28 -0.69 7.13 0.79
C GLU A 28 0.31 6.57 -0.24
N ASN A 29 1.56 6.38 0.17
CA ASN A 29 2.57 5.78 -0.71
C ASN A 29 2.27 4.31 -1.04
N ALA A 30 1.71 3.54 -0.08
CA ALA A 30 1.29 2.17 -0.32
C ALA A 30 0.14 2.11 -1.34
N GLY A 31 -0.89 2.95 -1.17
CA GLY A 31 -2.02 3.05 -2.09
C GLY A 31 -1.62 3.54 -3.49
N LEU A 32 -0.72 4.52 -3.58
CA LEU A 32 -0.16 4.97 -4.85
C LEU A 32 0.58 3.83 -5.57
N GLY A 33 1.42 3.07 -4.84
CA GLY A 33 2.12 1.92 -5.38
C GLY A 33 1.16 0.85 -5.92
N LEU A 34 0.09 0.56 -5.18
CA LEU A 34 -0.98 -0.35 -5.61
C LEU A 34 -1.66 0.15 -6.89
N ALA A 35 -2.07 1.43 -6.92
CA ALA A 35 -2.75 2.03 -8.06
C ALA A 35 -1.88 1.97 -9.33
N LEU A 36 -0.60 2.31 -9.23
CA LEU A 36 0.34 2.23 -10.35
C LEU A 36 0.51 0.80 -10.87
N ALA A 37 0.60 -0.19 -9.97
CA ALA A 37 0.70 -1.59 -10.36
C ALA A 37 -0.56 -2.07 -11.08
N VAL A 38 -1.75 -1.69 -10.59
CA VAL A 38 -3.04 -2.02 -11.22
C VAL A 38 -3.16 -1.38 -12.59
N LEU A 39 -2.78 -0.11 -12.74
CA LEU A 39 -2.82 0.59 -14.03
C LEU A 39 -1.90 -0.08 -15.06
N ALA A 40 -0.67 -0.43 -14.65
CA ALA A 40 0.28 -1.15 -15.51
C ALA A 40 -0.27 -2.53 -15.93
N GLU A 41 -0.86 -3.29 -15.01
CA GLU A 41 -1.46 -4.58 -15.36
C GLU A 41 -2.66 -4.43 -16.31
N ARG A 42 -3.49 -3.41 -16.11
CA ARG A 42 -4.64 -3.12 -16.97
C ARG A 42 -4.23 -2.79 -18.39
N GLU A 43 -3.19 -1.98 -18.55
CA GLU A 43 -2.62 -1.64 -19.84
C GLU A 43 -2.08 -2.90 -20.54
N GLN A 44 -1.29 -3.72 -19.84
CA GLN A 44 -0.72 -4.95 -20.39
C GLN A 44 -1.76 -5.98 -20.83
N ARG A 45 -2.88 -6.08 -20.10
CA ARG A 45 -3.93 -7.08 -20.36
C ARG A 45 -5.10 -6.56 -21.20
N GLY A 46 -5.12 -5.26 -21.53
CA GLY A 46 -6.22 -4.64 -22.25
C GLY A 46 -7.54 -4.63 -21.47
N PHE A 47 -7.50 -4.55 -20.14
CA PHE A 47 -8.70 -4.57 -19.30
C PHE A 47 -9.44 -3.21 -19.28
N SER A 48 -10.59 -3.16 -19.95
CA SER A 48 -11.45 -1.98 -20.05
C SER A 48 -12.54 -1.87 -18.97
N ARG A 49 -12.75 -2.91 -18.16
CA ARG A 49 -13.77 -2.92 -17.10
C ARG A 49 -13.33 -2.09 -15.87
N GLY A 50 -14.30 -1.72 -15.03
CA GLY A 50 -14.03 -1.05 -13.75
C GLY A 50 -13.24 -1.92 -12.77
N VAL A 51 -12.57 -1.28 -11.82
CA VAL A 51 -11.85 -1.94 -10.71
C VAL A 51 -12.72 -1.87 -9.47
N ALA A 52 -12.89 -3.00 -8.78
CA ALA A 52 -13.55 -3.05 -7.49
C ALA A 52 -12.48 -3.09 -6.39
N ILE A 53 -12.59 -2.19 -5.41
CA ILE A 53 -11.71 -2.12 -4.24
C ILE A 53 -12.52 -2.58 -3.02
N VAL A 54 -12.03 -3.58 -2.30
CA VAL A 54 -12.72 -4.17 -1.13
C VAL A 54 -11.90 -3.92 0.12
N CYS A 55 -12.29 -2.89 0.88
CA CYS A 55 -11.54 -2.41 2.03
C CYS A 55 -11.99 -3.09 3.33
N GLY A 56 -11.02 -3.65 4.08
CA GLY A 56 -11.24 -4.13 5.45
C GLY A 56 -11.23 -3.00 6.48
N ARG A 57 -11.37 -3.34 7.77
CA ARG A 57 -11.34 -2.33 8.87
C ARG A 57 -9.93 -1.94 9.34
N GLY A 58 -8.88 -2.60 8.84
CA GLY A 58 -7.49 -2.37 9.26
C GLY A 58 -6.73 -1.43 8.32
N ASN A 59 -5.44 -1.23 8.56
CA ASN A 59 -4.58 -0.34 7.78
C ASN A 59 -4.60 -0.67 6.27
N ASN A 60 -4.60 -1.96 5.93
CA ASN A 60 -4.73 -2.40 4.53
C ASN A 60 -6.02 -1.93 3.84
N GLY A 61 -7.07 -1.65 4.61
CA GLY A 61 -8.29 -1.07 4.07
C GLY A 61 -8.17 0.42 3.77
N GLY A 62 -7.21 1.12 4.37
CA GLY A 62 -6.87 2.50 4.02
C GLY A 62 -5.87 2.61 2.87
N ASP A 63 -5.09 1.54 2.60
CA ASP A 63 -4.21 1.47 1.41
C ASP A 63 -5.00 1.29 0.11
N GLY A 64 -6.13 0.59 0.16
CA GLY A 64 -7.00 0.30 -0.99
C GLY A 64 -7.98 1.42 -1.25
#